data_AF-A0A1A7ZWI4-F1
#
_entry.id   AF-A0A1A7ZWI4-F1
#
_cell.length_a   1.000
_cell.length_b   1.000
_cell.length_c   1.000
_cell.angle_alpha   90.00
_cell.angle_beta   90.00
_cell.angle_gamma   90.00
#
_symmetry.space_group_name_H-M   'P 1'
#
loop_
_entity.id
_entity.type
_entity.pdbx_description
1 polymer ?
#
loop_
_entity_poly.entity_id
_entity_poly.type
_entity_poly.pdbx_seq_one_letter_code
_entity_poly.pdbx_strand_id
1 'polypeptide(L)'
;MDWKTFQNLLSGVNKYSTAFGRIWLSVVFVFRVMVYVVAAERVWGDEQKDFDCNTKQPGCANVCYDHFFPISHIRLWALQLIF
;
A
#
# COMPACT_ATOMS: atom_id res chain seq x y z
N MET A 1 -9.56 2.92 -4.23
CA MET A 1 -10.29 3.32 -3.01
C MET A 1 -10.12 4.81 -2.84
N ASP A 2 -11.16 5.54 -2.41
CA ASP A 2 -11.04 6.98 -2.26
C ASP A 2 -10.34 7.33 -0.93
N TRP A 3 -9.02 7.48 -0.98
CA TRP A 3 -8.19 7.85 0.18
C TRP A 3 -8.59 9.16 0.83
N LYS A 4 -9.28 10.03 0.08
CA LYS A 4 -9.84 11.28 0.60
C LYS A 4 -10.90 11.03 1.68
N THR A 5 -11.73 10.01 1.50
CA THR A 5 -12.77 9.63 2.48
C THR A 5 -12.15 9.08 3.76
N PHE A 6 -11.11 8.25 3.64
CA PHE A 6 -10.40 7.70 4.79
C PHE A 6 -9.66 8.80 5.58
N GLN A 7 -9.02 9.73 4.87
CA GLN A 7 -8.37 10.90 5.45
C GLN A 7 -9.35 11.81 6.20
N ASN A 8 -10.56 12.02 5.65
CA ASN A 8 -11.62 12.78 6.31
C ASN A 8 -12.12 12.10 7.60
N LEU A 9 -12.30 10.78 7.58
CA LEU A 9 -12.70 10.00 8.77
C LEU A 9 -11.64 10.09 9.88
N LEU A 10 -10.36 9.90 9.55
CA LEU A 10 -9.25 10.01 10.51
C LEU A 10 -9.16 11.42 11.12
N SER A 11 -9.37 12.47 10.32
CA SER A 11 -9.41 13.85 10.82
C SER A 11 -10.58 14.08 11.78
N GLY A 12 -11.73 13.44 11.56
CA GLY A 12 -12.88 13.48 12.47
C GLY A 12 -12.59 12.81 13.81
N VAL A 13 -11.96 11.63 13.79
CA VAL A 13 -11.61 10.86 15.00
C VAL A 13 -10.56 11.58 15.85
N ASN A 14 -9.65 12.32 15.22
CA ASN A 14 -8.62 13.12 15.92
C ASN A 14 -9.23 14.11 16.95
N LYS A 15 -10.44 14.62 16.69
CA LYS A 15 -11.15 15.54 17.59
C LYS A 15 -11.52 14.89 18.94
N TYR A 16 -11.80 13.59 18.92
CA TYR A 16 -12.25 12.82 20.10
C TYR A 16 -11.12 12.02 20.77
N SER A 17 -9.90 12.06 20.23
CA SER A 17 -8.76 11.27 20.71
C SER A 17 -7.97 11.97 21.81
N THR A 18 -7.34 11.17 22.69
CA THR A 18 -6.42 11.66 23.74
C THR A 18 -5.16 12.25 23.13
N ALA A 19 -4.43 13.11 23.85
CA ALA A 19 -3.20 13.73 23.32
C ALA A 19 -2.20 12.71 22.74
N PHE A 20 -2.05 11.56 23.40
CA PHE A 20 -1.25 10.44 22.90
C PHE A 20 -1.82 9.84 21.61
N GLY A 21 -3.13 9.62 21.55
CA GLY A 21 -3.81 9.12 20.35
C GLY A 21 -3.71 10.07 19.16
N ARG A 22 -3.70 11.40 19.39
CA ARG A 22 -3.48 12.40 18.33
C ARG A 22 -2.08 12.32 17.73
N ILE A 23 -1.06 12.12 18.57
CA ILE A 23 0.33 11.94 18.10
C ILE A 23 0.44 10.65 17.28
N TRP A 24 -0.12 9.55 17.79
CA TRP A 24 -0.12 8.28 17.07
C TRP A 24 -0.83 8.38 15.71
N LEU A 25 -2.01 9.00 15.66
CA LEU A 25 -2.74 9.24 14.42
C LEU A 25 -1.92 10.08 13.43
N SER A 26 -1.23 11.12 13.90
CA SER A 26 -0.36 11.93 13.04
C SER A 26 0.81 11.12 12.47
N VAL A 27 1.43 10.25 13.27
CA VAL A 27 2.53 9.37 12.83
C VAL A 27 2.03 8.38 11.78
N VAL A 28 0.91 7.70 12.03
CA VAL A 28 0.32 6.75 11.07
C VAL A 28 -0.06 7.46 9.77
N PHE A 29 -0.63 8.67 9.87
CA PHE A 29 -1.03 9.43 8.69
C PHE A 29 0.17 9.82 7.80
N VAL A 30 1.25 10.34 8.40
CA VAL A 30 2.44 10.76 7.65
C VAL A 30 3.25 9.56 7.16
N PHE A 31 3.60 8.62 8.04
CA PHE A 31 4.52 7.55 7.68
C PHE A 31 3.87 6.39 6.94
N ARG A 32 2.58 6.14 7.13
CA ARG A 32 1.90 5.05 6.44
C ARG A 32 1.06 5.52 5.27
N VAL A 33 0.10 6.42 5.51
CA VAL A 33 -0.83 6.83 4.44
C VAL A 33 -0.10 7.66 3.39
N MET A 34 0.64 8.70 3.77
CA MET A 34 1.31 9.57 2.80
C MET A 34 2.38 8.83 1.97
N VAL A 35 3.21 8.01 2.63
CA VAL A 35 4.24 7.20 1.94
C VAL A 35 3.61 6.21 0.97
N TYR A 36 2.50 5.57 1.37
CA TYR A 36 1.76 4.64 0.52
C TYR A 36 1.28 5.32 -0.77
N VAL A 37 0.60 6.46 -0.64
CA VAL A 37 -0.02 7.18 -1.76
C VAL A 37 1.00 7.81 -2.70
N VAL A 38 2.08 8.39 -2.16
CA VAL A 38 3.03 9.16 -2.97
C VAL A 38 4.10 8.26 -3.60
N ALA A 39 4.64 7.33 -2.83
CA ALA A 39 5.79 6.53 -3.24
C ALA A 39 5.39 5.12 -3.64
N ALA A 40 4.69 4.40 -2.77
CA ALA A 40 4.51 2.96 -2.93
C ALA A 40 3.64 2.63 -4.16
N GLU A 41 2.55 3.35 -4.41
CA GLU A 41 1.72 3.15 -5.61
C GLU A 41 2.49 3.38 -6.91
N ARG A 42 3.45 4.31 -6.94
CA ARG A 42 4.26 4.58 -8.13
C ARG A 42 5.36 3.55 -8.34
N VAL A 43 6.04 3.14 -7.26
CA VAL A 43 7.17 2.20 -7.33
C VAL A 43 6.70 0.79 -7.67
N TRP A 44 5.58 0.35 -7.11
CA TRP A 44 5.03 -0.99 -7.35
C TRP A 44 3.95 -1.02 -8.46
N GLY A 45 3.73 0.09 -9.19
CA GLY A 45 2.70 0.15 -10.24
C GLY A 45 2.99 -0.74 -11.45
N ASP A 46 4.27 -0.95 -11.78
CA ASP A 46 4.73 -1.72 -12.94
C ASP A 46 5.45 -3.03 -12.54
N GLU A 47 5.30 -3.48 -11.29
CA GLU A 47 6.00 -4.65 -10.71
C GLU A 47 5.88 -5.94 -11.54
N GLN A 48 4.72 -6.18 -12.17
CA GLN A 48 4.50 -7.37 -13.01
C GLN A 48 5.02 -7.17 -14.44
N LYS A 49 5.07 -5.93 -14.94
CA LYS A 49 5.51 -5.64 -16.32
C LYS A 49 7.03 -5.67 -16.44
N ASP A 50 7.73 -5.17 -15.41
CA ASP A 50 9.18 -5.13 -15.37
C ASP A 50 9.81 -6.45 -14.86
N PHE A 51 8.97 -7.43 -14.49
CA PHE A 51 9.41 -8.75 -14.07
C PHE A 51 9.80 -9.59 -15.29
N ASP A 52 11.12 -9.71 -15.53
CA ASP A 52 11.66 -10.48 -16.64
C ASP A 52 12.15 -11.88 -16.21
N CYS A 53 11.97 -12.85 -17.09
CA CYS A 53 12.41 -14.24 -16.89
C CYS A 53 13.27 -14.66 -18.08
N ASN A 54 14.48 -15.16 -17.80
CA ASN A 54 15.39 -15.66 -18.83
C ASN A 54 14.94 -17.04 -19.38
N THR A 55 13.84 -17.04 -20.13
CA THR A 55 13.27 -18.21 -20.79
C THR A 55 12.48 -17.78 -22.02
N LYS A 56 12.44 -18.64 -23.05
CA LYS A 56 11.62 -18.42 -24.25
C LYS A 56 10.23 -19.04 -24.13
N GLN A 57 9.91 -19.63 -22.97
CA GLN A 57 8.64 -20.31 -22.76
C GLN A 57 7.52 -19.30 -22.48
N PRO A 58 6.46 -19.25 -23.32
CA PRO A 58 5.35 -18.32 -23.12
C PRO A 58 4.62 -18.63 -21.82
N GLY A 59 4.24 -17.59 -21.08
CA GLY A 59 3.51 -17.70 -19.81
C GLY A 59 4.36 -18.01 -18.58
N CYS A 60 5.65 -18.32 -18.72
CA CYS A 60 6.52 -18.60 -17.57
C CYS A 60 6.63 -17.38 -16.63
N ALA A 61 6.77 -16.17 -17.16
CA ALA A 61 6.87 -14.95 -16.36
C ALA A 61 5.65 -14.74 -15.46
N ASN A 62 4.43 -15.03 -15.96
CA ASN A 62 3.20 -14.92 -15.17
C ASN A 62 3.18 -15.90 -14.00
N VAL A 63 3.53 -17.17 -14.24
CA VAL A 63 3.53 -18.20 -13.18
C VAL A 63 4.64 -17.95 -12.17
N CYS A 64 5.83 -17.55 -12.63
CA CYS A 64 6.93 -17.19 -11.74
C CYS A 64 6.57 -15.98 -10.88
N TYR A 65 5.97 -14.93 -11.47
CA TYR A 65 5.54 -13.76 -10.73
C TYR A 65 4.53 -14.12 -9.63
N ASP A 66 3.51 -14.92 -9.96
CA ASP A 66 2.51 -15.40 -8.99
C ASP A 66 3.12 -16.25 -7.87
N HIS A 67 4.14 -17.05 -8.19
CA HIS A 67 4.84 -17.87 -7.20
C HIS A 67 5.71 -17.06 -6.23
N PHE A 68 6.44 -16.06 -6.73
CA PHE A 68 7.31 -15.22 -5.89
C PHE A 68 6.54 -14.14 -5.14
N PHE A 69 5.50 -13.58 -5.75
CA PHE A 69 4.69 -12.50 -5.21
C PHE A 69 3.19 -12.85 -5.25
N PRO A 70 2.73 -13.85 -4.46
CA PRO A 70 1.33 -14.26 -4.44
C PRO A 70 0.40 -13.11 -4.00
N ILE A 71 0.93 -12.21 -3.16
CA ILE A 71 0.30 -10.92 -2.86
C ILE A 71 1.40 -9.85 -2.94
N SER A 72 1.20 -8.86 -3.81
CA SER A 72 2.07 -7.69 -3.91
C SER A 72 2.17 -6.96 -2.56
N HIS A 73 3.34 -6.44 -2.23
CA HIS A 73 3.57 -5.70 -0.99
C HIS A 73 2.61 -4.52 -0.82
N ILE A 74 2.28 -3.84 -1.92
CA ILE A 74 1.35 -2.71 -1.93
C ILE A 74 -0.08 -3.12 -1.51
N ARG A 75 -0.54 -4.31 -1.90
CA ARG A 75 -1.86 -4.82 -1.49
C ARG A 75 -1.89 -5.23 -0.03
N LEU A 76 -0.81 -5.85 0.49
CA LEU A 76 -0.70 -6.16 1.92
C LEU A 76 -0.71 -4.89 2.77
N TRP A 77 0.01 -3.85 2.36
CA TRP A 77 0.03 -2.57 3.06
C TRP A 77 -1.33 -1.86 3.00
N ALA A 78 -2.07 -1.98 1.90
CA ALA A 78 -3.44 -1.47 1.82
C ALA A 78 -4.34 -2.14 2.87
N LEU A 79 -4.25 -3.47 3.01
CA LEU A 79 -5.01 -4.21 4.01
C LEU A 79 -4.63 -3.80 5.43
N GLN A 80 -3.33 -3.62 5.71
CA GLN A 80 -2.85 -3.15 7.02
C GLN A 80 -3.19 -1.68 7.33
N LEU A 81 -3.56 -0.88 6.33
CA LEU A 81 -4.06 0.48 6.56
C LEU A 81 -5.55 0.48 6.95
N ILE A 82 -6.30 -0.54 6.53
CA ILE A 82 -7.74 -0.68 6.80
C ILE A 82 -7.98 -1.34 8.17
N PHE A 83 -7.18 -2.34 8.51
CA PHE A 83 -7.24 -3.11 9.76
C PHE A 83 -6.21 -2.63 10.78
#